data_AF-D8IAR3-F1
#
_entry.id   AF-D8IAR3-F1
#
_cell.length_a   1.000
_cell.length_b   1.000
_cell.length_c   1.000
_cell.angle_alpha   90.00
_cell.angle_beta   90.00
_cell.angle_gamma   90.00
#
_symmetry.space_group_name_H-M   'P 1'
#
loop_
_entity.id
_entity.type
_entity.pdbx_description
1 polymer ?
#
loop_
_entity_poly.entity_id
_entity_poly.type
_entity_poly.pdbx_seq_one_letter_code
_entity_poly.pdbx_strand_id
1 'polypeptide(L)'
;MTNILLYIVFTVLGILLLYLGGTYIVDGSVMIANKLKIPPIVIGLTVVAMGTSMPELFVSLFGAVRGESAIAVGNVIGSNIFNIVFVLGVSALFMDMAAGKKILSCIYAFYVYNVCCITYYFI
;
A
#
# COMPACT_ATOMS: atom_id res chain seq x y z
N MET A 1 -15.65 23.58 16.96
CA MET A 1 -14.82 22.47 17.46
C MET A 1 -15.50 21.11 17.34
N THR A 2 -16.82 20.99 17.58
CA THR A 2 -17.56 19.71 17.53
C THR A 2 -17.49 18.96 16.19
N ASN A 3 -17.38 19.68 15.07
CA ASN A 3 -17.32 19.06 13.73
C ASN A 3 -15.97 18.40 13.42
N ILE A 4 -14.87 18.88 14.02
CA ILE A 4 -13.53 18.36 13.67
C ILE A 4 -13.31 16.98 14.29
N LEU A 5 -13.81 16.79 15.52
CA LEU A 5 -13.78 15.50 16.18
C LEU A 5 -14.60 14.47 15.39
N LEU A 6 -15.76 14.86 14.86
CA LEU A 6 -16.60 14.01 14.03
C LEU A 6 -15.91 13.60 12.73
N TYR A 7 -15.24 14.53 12.03
CA TYR A 7 -14.48 14.21 10.82
C TYR A 7 -13.32 13.25 11.10
N ILE A 8 -12.57 13.47 12.18
CA ILE A 8 -11.48 12.56 12.59
C ILE A 8 -12.04 11.16 12.86
N VAL A 9 -13.16 11.06 13.60
CA VAL A 9 -13.81 9.77 13.87
C VAL A 9 -14.22 9.07 12.58
N PHE A 10 -14.86 9.77 11.64
CA PHE A 10 -15.23 9.18 10.35
C PHE A 10 -14.03 8.79 9.49
N THR A 11 -12.95 9.57 9.49
CA THR A 11 -11.72 9.23 8.78
C THR A 11 -11.09 7.94 9.34
N VAL A 12 -10.94 7.85 10.66
CA VAL A 12 -10.37 6.67 11.32
C VAL A 12 -11.25 5.45 11.08
N LEU A 13 -12.56 5.58 11.25
CA LEU A 13 -13.52 4.50 11.00
C LEU A 13 -13.47 4.04 9.53
N GLY A 14 -13.40 4.98 8.58
CA GLY A 14 -13.31 4.68 7.16
C GLY A 14 -12.03 3.90 6.81
N ILE A 15 -10.88 4.30 7.36
CA ILE A 15 -9.61 3.57 7.20
C ILE A 15 -9.72 2.15 7.75
N LEU A 16 -10.28 1.99 8.95
CA LEU A 16 -10.46 0.68 9.58
C LEU A 16 -11.37 -0.22 8.74
N LEU A 17 -12.49 0.30 8.25
CA LEU A 17 -13.42 -0.47 7.42
C LEU A 17 -12.80 -0.86 6.07
N LEU A 18 -12.03 0.02 5.43
CA LEU A 18 -11.31 -0.30 4.20
C LEU A 18 -10.25 -1.37 4.43
N TYR A 19 -9.48 -1.25 5.51
CA TYR A 19 -8.46 -2.23 5.90
C TYR A 19 -9.09 -3.61 6.13
N LEU A 20 -10.10 -3.69 7.01
CA LEU A 20 -10.80 -4.94 7.33
C LEU A 20 -11.49 -5.54 6.11
N GLY A 21 -12.13 -4.70 5.28
CA GLY A 21 -12.77 -5.14 4.04
C GLY A 21 -11.76 -5.78 3.07
N GLY A 22 -10.60 -5.14 2.88
CA GLY A 22 -9.52 -5.69 2.06
C GLY A 22 -9.01 -7.03 2.61
N THR A 23 -8.75 -7.11 3.92
CA THR A 23 -8.29 -8.34 4.58
C THR A 23 -9.30 -9.48 4.43
N TYR A 24 -10.59 -9.24 4.66
CA TYR A 24 -11.61 -10.28 4.53
C TYR A 24 -11.77 -10.77 3.09
N ILE A 25 -11.61 -9.90 2.09
CA ILE A 25 -11.62 -10.29 0.68
C ILE A 25 -10.43 -11.20 0.37
N VAL A 26 -9.23 -10.85 0.85
CA VAL A 26 -8.02 -11.69 0.70
C VAL A 26 -8.24 -13.04 1.34
N ASP A 27 -8.62 -13.07 2.61
CA ASP A 27 -8.75 -14.31 3.40
C ASP A 27 -9.79 -15.24 2.80
N GLY A 28 -10.96 -14.71 2.43
CA GLY A 28 -12.01 -15.48 1.76
C GLY A 28 -11.55 -16.05 0.42
N SER A 29 -10.83 -15.26 -0.37
CA SER A 29 -10.30 -15.69 -1.67
C SER A 29 -9.20 -16.75 -1.53
N VAL A 30 -8.32 -16.62 -0.52
CA VAL A 30 -7.29 -17.61 -0.17
C VAL A 30 -7.94 -18.92 0.28
N MET A 31 -9.01 -18.88 1.09
CA MET A 31 -9.74 -20.08 1.51
C MET A 31 -10.35 -20.83 0.32
N ILE A 32 -10.94 -20.11 -0.64
CA ILE A 32 -11.51 -20.71 -1.86
C ILE A 32 -10.40 -21.32 -2.72
N ALA A 33 -9.32 -20.58 -2.96
CA ALA A 33 -8.21 -21.04 -3.79
C ALA A 33 -7.52 -22.30 -3.21
N ASN A 34 -7.41 -22.39 -1.88
CA ASN A 34 -6.92 -23.58 -1.20
C ASN A 34 -7.85 -24.79 -1.38
N LYS A 35 -9.18 -24.59 -1.30
CA LYS A 35 -10.15 -25.67 -1.59
C LYS A 35 -10.06 -26.17 -3.03
N LEU A 36 -9.72 -25.27 -3.96
CA LEU A 36 -9.47 -25.59 -5.37
C LEU A 36 -8.08 -26.19 -5.63
N LYS A 37 -7.26 -26.41 -4.60
CA LYS A 37 -5.88 -26.93 -4.69
C LYS A 37 -4.96 -26.09 -5.59
N ILE A 38 -5.20 -24.78 -5.66
CA ILE A 38 -4.32 -23.85 -6.37
C ILE A 38 -3.00 -23.74 -5.60
N PRO A 39 -1.83 -23.77 -6.28
CA PRO A 39 -0.54 -23.65 -5.60
C PRO A 39 -0.42 -22.34 -4.79
N PRO A 40 0.11 -22.37 -3.56
CA PRO A 40 0.23 -21.18 -2.69
C PRO A 40 0.97 -20.02 -3.35
N ILE A 41 1.98 -20.31 -4.17
CA ILE A 41 2.74 -19.29 -4.89
C ILE A 41 1.87 -18.53 -5.90
N VAL A 42 0.94 -19.21 -6.57
CA VAL A 42 0.00 -18.57 -7.50
C VAL A 42 -0.97 -17.69 -6.74
N ILE A 43 -1.48 -18.16 -5.59
CA ILE A 43 -2.37 -17.39 -4.70
C ILE A 43 -1.66 -16.11 -4.21
N GLY A 44 -0.42 -16.24 -3.76
CA GLY A 44 0.41 -15.14 -3.29
C GLY A 44 0.68 -14.10 -4.38
N LEU A 45 1.05 -14.55 -5.59
CA LEU A 45 1.37 -13.67 -6.72
C LEU A 45 0.14 -13.01 -7.38
N THR A 46 -1.08 -13.46 -7.06
CA THR A 46 -2.30 -12.97 -7.71
C THR A 46 -3.25 -12.34 -6.69
N VAL A 47 -4.02 -13.17 -5.99
CA VAL A 47 -5.09 -12.77 -5.08
C VAL A 47 -4.56 -11.95 -3.91
N VAL A 48 -3.48 -12.40 -3.28
CA VAL A 48 -2.90 -11.70 -2.13
C VAL A 48 -2.32 -10.36 -2.58
N ALA A 49 -1.53 -10.36 -3.66
CA ALA A 49 -0.94 -9.14 -4.21
C ALA A 49 -1.98 -8.09 -4.66
N MET A 50 -3.08 -8.53 -5.29
CA MET A 50 -4.19 -7.63 -5.63
C MET A 50 -4.94 -7.18 -4.38
N GLY A 51 -5.14 -8.09 -3.44
CA GLY A 51 -5.92 -7.86 -2.23
C GLY A 51 -5.31 -6.85 -1.27
N THR A 52 -3.98 -6.84 -1.14
CA THR A 52 -3.27 -5.83 -0.34
C THR A 52 -3.39 -4.41 -0.91
N SER A 53 -3.66 -4.28 -2.21
CA SER A 53 -3.83 -2.99 -2.90
C SER A 53 -5.30 -2.60 -3.11
N MET A 54 -6.26 -3.40 -2.60
CA MET A 54 -7.68 -3.09 -2.70
C MET A 54 -8.07 -1.79 -1.98
N PRO A 55 -7.62 -1.52 -0.74
CA PRO A 55 -7.94 -0.26 -0.07
C PRO A 55 -7.55 0.96 -0.91
N GLU A 56 -6.35 0.95 -1.48
CA GLU A 56 -5.82 2.00 -2.34
C GLU A 56 -6.64 2.12 -3.63
N LEU A 57 -6.99 1.00 -4.25
CA LEU A 57 -7.85 0.98 -5.42
C LEU A 57 -9.17 1.70 -5.14
N PHE A 58 -9.82 1.40 -4.01
CA PHE A 58 -11.07 2.04 -3.65
C PHE A 58 -10.90 3.52 -3.33
N VAL A 59 -9.86 3.92 -2.59
CA VAL A 59 -9.58 5.33 -2.29
C VAL A 59 -9.34 6.13 -3.58
N SER A 60 -8.53 5.61 -4.49
CA SER A 60 -8.27 6.27 -5.78
C SER A 60 -9.50 6.29 -6.69
N LEU A 61 -10.28 5.21 -6.73
CA LEU A 61 -11.51 5.13 -7.52
C LEU A 61 -12.53 6.16 -7.04
N PHE A 62 -12.81 6.21 -5.73
CA PHE A 62 -13.76 7.17 -5.18
C PHE A 62 -13.25 8.61 -5.28
N GLY A 63 -11.94 8.84 -5.13
CA GLY A 63 -11.33 10.15 -5.39
C GLY A 63 -11.55 10.59 -6.84
N ALA A 64 -11.28 9.72 -7.81
CA ALA A 64 -11.46 10.03 -9.23
C ALA A 64 -12.94 10.27 -9.59
N VAL A 65 -13.85 9.42 -9.12
CA VAL A 65 -15.30 9.54 -9.37
C VAL A 65 -15.88 10.82 -8.78
N ARG A 66 -15.34 11.30 -7.65
CA ARG A 66 -15.77 12.56 -7.01
C ARG A 66 -15.11 13.82 -7.60
N GLY A 67 -14.28 13.69 -8.63
CA GLY A 67 -13.53 14.81 -9.20
C GLY A 67 -12.29 15.23 -8.41
N GLU A 68 -11.95 14.50 -7.35
CA GLU A 68 -10.79 14.74 -6.49
C GLU A 68 -9.54 14.05 -7.05
N SER A 69 -9.15 14.45 -8.25
CA SER A 69 -8.03 13.84 -9.00
C SER A 69 -6.70 13.91 -8.25
N ALA A 70 -6.46 14.97 -7.47
CA ALA A 70 -5.27 15.11 -6.64
C ALA A 70 -5.17 14.01 -5.57
N ILE A 71 -6.29 13.65 -4.92
CA ILE A 71 -6.34 12.56 -3.94
C ILE A 71 -6.10 11.22 -4.65
N ALA A 72 -6.73 11.01 -5.80
CA ALA A 72 -6.59 9.77 -6.56
C ALA A 72 -5.14 9.52 -7.02
N VAL A 73 -4.50 10.53 -7.61
CA VAL A 73 -3.11 10.46 -8.08
C VAL A 73 -2.14 10.37 -6.91
N GLY A 74 -2.35 11.18 -5.87
CA GLY A 74 -1.54 11.17 -4.65
C GLY A 74 -1.53 9.79 -3.98
N ASN A 75 -2.68 9.12 -3.92
CA ASN A 75 -2.78 7.77 -3.39
C ASN A 75 -2.05 6.73 -4.25
N VAL A 76 -2.22 6.73 -5.58
CA VAL A 76 -1.53 5.76 -6.47
C VAL A 76 -0.01 5.94 -6.42
N ILE A 77 0.47 7.17 -6.58
CA ILE A 77 1.91 7.46 -6.61
C ILE A 77 2.52 7.26 -5.23
N GLY A 78 1.87 7.78 -4.19
CA GLY A 78 2.33 7.70 -2.80
C GLY A 78 2.47 6.26 -2.32
N SER A 79 1.46 5.41 -2.54
CA SER A 79 1.49 4.01 -2.10
C SER A 79 2.56 3.19 -2.82
N ASN A 80 2.80 3.43 -4.11
CA ASN A 80 3.89 2.77 -4.84
C ASN A 80 5.27 3.19 -4.33
N ILE A 81 5.46 4.48 -4.07
CA ILE A 81 6.71 4.98 -3.45
C ILE A 81 6.89 4.35 -2.07
N PHE A 82 5.84 4.33 -1.24
CA PHE A 82 5.89 3.75 0.10
C PHE A 82 6.24 2.25 0.06
N ASN A 83 5.64 1.48 -0.84
CA ASN A 83 5.92 0.05 -0.99
C ASN A 83 7.38 -0.21 -1.41
N ILE A 84 7.94 0.59 -2.33
CA ILE A 84 9.32 0.41 -2.78
C ILE A 84 10.33 0.91 -1.73
N VAL A 85 10.10 2.08 -1.18
CA VAL A 85 11.06 2.77 -0.30
C VAL A 85 10.99 2.21 1.11
N PHE A 86 9.80 2.10 1.68
CA PHE A 86 9.61 1.66 3.05
C PHE A 86 9.49 0.14 3.13
N VAL A 87 8.51 -0.48 2.46
CA VAL A 87 8.25 -1.93 2.63
C VAL A 87 9.41 -2.77 2.10
N LEU A 88 9.84 -2.57 0.84
CA LEU A 88 10.99 -3.31 0.30
C LEU A 88 12.30 -2.88 0.97
N GLY A 89 12.52 -1.58 1.20
CA GLY A 89 13.72 -1.08 1.86
C GLY A 89 13.93 -1.68 3.25
N VAL A 90 12.87 -1.71 4.09
CA VAL A 90 12.92 -2.35 5.41
C VAL A 90 13.05 -3.87 5.30
N SER A 91 12.33 -4.52 4.38
CA SER A 91 12.45 -5.97 4.18
C SER A 91 13.87 -6.40 3.81
N ALA A 92 14.57 -5.59 3.01
CA ALA A 92 15.95 -5.83 2.61
C ALA A 92 16.98 -5.69 3.75
N LEU A 93 16.62 -5.00 4.84
CA LEU A 93 17.47 -4.94 6.04
C LEU A 93 17.45 -6.26 6.81
N PHE A 94 16.35 -7.02 6.72
CA PHE A 94 16.15 -8.24 7.49
C PHE A 94 16.37 -9.52 6.68
N MET A 95 16.29 -9.47 5.34
CA MET A 95 16.41 -10.64 4.49
C MET A 95 17.24 -10.33 3.24
N ASP A 96 18.14 -11.26 2.88
CA ASP A 96 18.94 -11.14 1.66
C ASP A 96 18.02 -11.32 0.45
N MET A 97 17.71 -10.23 -0.24
CA MET A 97 16.80 -10.24 -1.37
C MET A 97 17.48 -10.85 -2.59
N ALA A 98 16.82 -11.85 -3.21
CA ALA A 98 17.27 -12.45 -4.47
C ALA A 98 17.36 -11.42 -5.64
N ALA A 99 16.73 -10.25 -5.49
CA ALA A 99 16.90 -9.11 -6.37
C ALA A 99 18.33 -8.55 -6.20
N GLY A 100 19.25 -8.96 -7.08
CA GLY A 100 20.69 -8.72 -6.93
C GLY A 100 21.10 -7.30 -6.53
N LYS A 101 22.27 -7.18 -5.89
CA LYS A 101 22.84 -5.98 -5.23
C LYS A 101 22.64 -4.62 -5.95
N LYS A 102 22.53 -4.62 -7.27
CA LYS A 102 22.29 -3.42 -8.09
C LYS A 102 20.90 -2.80 -7.85
N ILE A 103 19.85 -3.61 -7.75
CA ILE A 103 18.47 -3.13 -7.48
C ILE A 103 18.40 -2.54 -6.07
N LEU A 104 19.03 -3.22 -5.10
CA LEU A 104 19.10 -2.75 -3.73
C LEU A 104 19.80 -1.39 -3.61
N SER A 105 20.92 -1.20 -4.31
CA SER A 105 21.65 0.07 -4.30
C SER A 105 20.83 1.22 -4.91
N CYS A 106 20.00 0.95 -5.92
CA CYS A 106 19.07 1.94 -6.49
C CYS A 106 17.95 2.31 -5.51
N ILE A 107 17.35 1.32 -4.82
CA ILE A 107 16.29 1.57 -3.82
C ILE A 107 16.84 2.41 -2.68
N TYR A 108 18.04 2.09 -2.19
CA TYR A 108 18.69 2.83 -1.12
C TYR A 108 19.00 4.29 -1.52
N ALA A 109 19.52 4.51 -2.74
CA ALA A 109 19.75 5.86 -3.26
C ALA A 109 18.43 6.67 -3.37
N PHE A 110 17.35 6.02 -3.81
CA PHE A 110 16.03 6.66 -3.91
C PHE A 110 15.43 6.97 -2.52
N TYR A 111 15.62 6.08 -1.54
CA TYR A 111 15.24 6.30 -0.14
C TYR A 111 15.94 7.54 0.45
N VAL A 112 17.28 7.58 0.33
CA VAL A 112 18.08 8.72 0.84
C VAL A 112 17.68 10.02 0.16
N TYR A 113 17.48 10.01 -1.16
CA TYR A 113 17.00 11.19 -1.89
C TYR A 113 15.65 11.70 -1.35
N ASN A 114 14.67 10.83 -1.16
CA ASN A 114 13.35 11.22 -0.65
C ASN A 114 13.43 11.78 0.78
N VAL A 115 14.20 11.14 1.66
CA VAL A 115 14.42 11.63 3.03
C VAL A 115 15.09 13.01 3.02
N CYS A 116 16.11 13.21 2.18
CA CYS A 116 16.77 14.51 2.03
C CYS A 116 15.83 15.59 1.50
N CYS A 117 15.02 15.29 0.47
CA CYS A 117 14.05 16.23 -0.08
C CYS A 117 12.95 16.61 0.91
N ILE A 118 12.42 15.64 1.66
CA ILE A 118 11.43 15.89 2.72
C ILE A 118 12.07 16.78 3.80
N THR A 119 13.26 16.43 4.27
CA THR A 119 13.97 17.21 5.29
C THR A 119 14.25 18.64 4.82
N TYR A 120 14.60 18.84 3.54
CA TYR A 120 14.81 20.17 2.95
C TYR A 120 13.51 20.98 2.80
N TYR A 121 12.37 20.33 2.58
CA TYR A 121 11.08 21.03 2.46
C TYR A 121 10.49 21.45 3.82
N PHE A 122 10.90 20.78 4.90
CA PHE A 122 10.46 21.06 6.28
C PHE A 122 11.45 21.88 7.13
N ILE A 123 12.58 22.32 6.54
CA ILE A 123 13.56 23.27 7.12
C ILE A 123 13.47 24.59 6.34
#